data_AF-A0A090WKC8-F1
#
_entry.id   AF-A0A090WKC8-F1
#
_cell.length_a   1.000
_cell.length_b   1.000
_cell.length_c   1.000
_cell.angle_alpha   90.00
_cell.angle_beta   90.00
_cell.angle_gamma   90.00
#
_symmetry.space_group_name_H-M   'P 1'
#
loop_
_entity.id
_entity.type
_entity.pdbx_description
1 polymer ?
#
loop_
_entity_poly.entity_id
_entity_poly.type
_entity_poly.pdbx_seq_one_letter_code
_entity_poly.pdbx_strand_id
1 'polypeptide(L)'
;MVTINNIHIELRAAIEPWNVLGEEMTGGGTARYVDSSLERIQIKVTNFTEERYVVTCNGVKVNLKATSVKGEFVAGIRYKAWDPYSALHPTIGVDSPLVFDIVDTWNKRSIGGCTYFVSHPGGRSYDVHPVNSYEAESRRINRFWESGHTQGEIDPIKETITDDNTSSITVKKKGSSKKFNYKELPVNFEFPNTTDLRKK
;
A
#
# COMPACT_ATOMS: atom_id res chain seq x y z
N MET A 1 -11.37 -7.07 -7.87
CA MET A 1 -10.52 -8.28 -8.05
C MET A 1 -9.94 -8.18 -9.43
N VAL A 2 -8.67 -8.51 -9.62
CA VAL A 2 -8.02 -8.53 -10.94
C VAL A 2 -7.37 -9.90 -11.14
N THR A 3 -7.29 -10.35 -12.39
CA THR A 3 -6.64 -11.62 -12.76
C THR A 3 -5.47 -11.34 -13.68
N ILE A 4 -4.27 -11.79 -13.31
CA ILE A 4 -3.02 -11.56 -14.04
C ILE A 4 -2.34 -12.92 -14.21
N ASN A 5 -2.21 -13.41 -15.44
CA ASN A 5 -1.58 -14.71 -15.73
C ASN A 5 -2.08 -15.86 -14.83
N ASN A 6 -3.40 -15.95 -14.66
CA ASN A 6 -4.07 -16.95 -13.81
C ASN A 6 -3.87 -16.76 -12.29
N ILE A 7 -3.16 -15.72 -11.86
CA ILE A 7 -3.06 -15.30 -10.45
C ILE A 7 -4.17 -14.30 -10.19
N HIS A 8 -4.93 -14.48 -9.11
CA HIS A 8 -5.99 -13.54 -8.75
C HIS A 8 -5.59 -12.67 -7.57
N ILE A 9 -5.74 -11.36 -7.70
CA ILE A 9 -5.58 -10.40 -6.61
C ILE A 9 -6.95 -9.86 -6.20
N GLU A 10 -7.22 -9.91 -4.91
CA GLU A 10 -8.38 -9.31 -4.29
C GLU A 10 -7.93 -8.33 -3.20
N LEU A 11 -8.46 -7.11 -3.26
CA LEU A 11 -8.28 -6.09 -2.22
C LEU A 11 -9.58 -5.96 -1.44
N ARG A 12 -9.47 -5.91 -0.11
CA ARG A 12 -10.58 -5.69 0.81
C ARG A 12 -10.21 -4.57 1.78
N ALA A 13 -11.17 -3.72 2.11
CA ALA A 13 -11.01 -2.80 3.23
C ALA A 13 -10.80 -3.62 4.51
N ALA A 14 -9.83 -3.22 5.33
CA ALA A 14 -9.58 -3.81 6.63
C ALA A 14 -9.70 -2.72 7.70
N ILE A 15 -10.10 -3.12 8.90
CA ILE A 15 -10.25 -2.19 10.02
C ILE A 15 -8.86 -1.71 10.44
N GLU A 16 -8.67 -0.41 10.64
CA GLU A 16 -7.47 0.16 11.27
C GLU A 16 -7.94 1.01 12.47
N PRO A 17 -7.47 0.72 13.70
CA PRO A 17 -7.82 1.54 14.84
C PRO A 17 -7.15 2.91 14.73
N TRP A 18 -7.91 3.97 14.96
CA TRP A 18 -7.40 5.33 15.00
C TRP A 18 -7.04 5.73 16.42
N ASN A 19 -5.85 6.32 16.57
CA ASN A 19 -5.37 6.76 17.85
C ASN A 19 -6.06 8.06 18.26
N VAL A 20 -6.40 8.15 19.54
CA VAL A 20 -6.81 9.41 20.16
C VAL A 20 -5.54 10.11 20.65
N LEU A 21 -5.35 11.36 20.24
CA LEU A 21 -4.18 12.17 20.57
C LEU A 21 -4.38 12.92 21.90
N GLY A 22 -3.37 13.70 22.28
CA GLY A 22 -3.38 14.52 23.48
C GLY A 22 -4.55 15.52 23.53
N GLU A 23 -4.84 16.02 24.73
CA GLU A 23 -5.85 17.07 24.92
C GLU A 23 -5.37 18.40 24.34
N GLU A 24 -6.26 19.04 23.60
CA GLU A 24 -6.09 20.39 23.07
C GLU A 24 -7.16 21.32 23.66
N MET A 25 -6.74 22.56 23.96
CA MET A 25 -7.66 23.60 24.42
C MET A 25 -8.55 24.06 23.28
N THR A 26 -9.85 24.03 23.50
CA THR A 26 -10.87 24.55 22.58
C THR A 26 -11.58 25.74 23.21
N GLY A 27 -12.37 26.48 22.43
CA GLY A 27 -13.06 27.69 22.90
C GLY A 27 -14.02 27.48 24.09
N GLY A 28 -14.41 26.24 24.40
CA GLY A 28 -15.35 25.92 25.50
C GLY A 28 -14.92 24.78 26.43
N GLY A 29 -13.69 24.27 26.32
CA GLY A 29 -13.21 23.12 27.11
C GLY A 29 -12.00 22.45 26.49
N THR A 30 -11.74 21.18 26.82
CA THR A 30 -10.69 20.37 26.17
C THR A 30 -11.29 19.34 25.23
N ALA A 31 -10.60 19.04 24.14
CA ALA A 31 -10.96 17.97 23.20
C ALA A 31 -9.71 17.15 22.87
N ARG A 32 -9.90 15.93 22.35
CA ARG A 32 -8.81 15.11 21.83
C ARG A 32 -9.04 14.82 20.35
N TYR A 33 -8.02 15.03 19.54
CA TYR A 33 -8.08 14.74 18.11
C TYR A 33 -8.01 13.22 17.86
N VAL A 34 -8.76 12.73 16.88
CA VAL A 34 -8.69 11.33 16.43
C VAL A 34 -7.89 11.28 15.15
N ASP A 35 -6.76 10.58 15.15
CA ASP A 35 -5.90 10.48 13.98
C ASP A 35 -6.49 9.54 12.92
N SER A 36 -7.27 10.13 12.02
CA SER A 36 -7.89 9.46 10.90
C SER A 36 -6.99 9.29 9.68
N SER A 37 -5.71 9.67 9.76
CA SER A 37 -4.79 9.67 8.62
C SER A 37 -4.44 8.27 8.09
N LEU A 38 -4.60 7.22 8.90
CA LEU A 38 -4.19 5.86 8.57
C LEU A 38 -5.35 4.98 8.15
N GLU A 39 -5.09 4.12 7.18
CA GLU A 39 -6.02 3.07 6.78
C GLU A 39 -5.27 1.74 6.60
N ARG A 40 -6.06 0.66 6.51
CA ARG A 40 -5.55 -0.68 6.24
C ARG A 40 -6.37 -1.36 5.15
N ILE A 41 -5.67 -2.02 4.23
CA ILE A 41 -6.27 -2.90 3.22
C ILE A 41 -5.73 -4.30 3.42
N GLN A 42 -6.59 -5.30 3.30
CA GLN A 42 -6.19 -6.68 3.15
C GLN A 42 -6.01 -6.98 1.67
N ILE A 43 -4.87 -7.56 1.31
CA ILE A 43 -4.68 -8.24 0.04
C ILE A 43 -4.88 -9.74 0.25
N LYS A 44 -5.58 -10.37 -0.69
CA LYS A 44 -5.62 -11.82 -0.84
C LYS A 44 -5.17 -12.17 -2.25
N VAL A 45 -4.30 -13.14 -2.37
CA VAL A 45 -3.79 -13.63 -3.65
C VAL A 45 -4.04 -15.13 -3.74
N THR A 46 -4.60 -15.60 -4.85
CA THR A 46 -4.83 -17.03 -5.11
C THR A 46 -4.10 -17.49 -6.36
N ASN A 47 -3.83 -18.80 -6.42
CA ASN A 47 -3.02 -19.43 -7.46
C ASN A 47 -1.60 -18.84 -7.54
N PHE A 48 -1.02 -18.54 -6.37
CA PHE A 48 0.27 -17.88 -6.24
C PHE A 48 1.37 -18.86 -5.82
N THR A 49 2.57 -18.71 -6.39
CA THR A 49 3.76 -19.47 -6.05
C THR A 49 4.85 -18.54 -5.50
N GLU A 50 5.01 -18.53 -4.17
CA GLU A 50 5.93 -17.64 -3.45
C GLU A 50 7.41 -17.81 -3.84
N GLU A 51 7.80 -19.00 -4.34
CA GLU A 51 9.14 -19.28 -4.86
C GLU A 51 9.48 -18.51 -6.14
N ARG A 52 8.46 -18.08 -6.89
CA ARG A 52 8.63 -17.42 -8.19
C ARG A 52 8.13 -15.98 -8.17
N TYR A 53 6.98 -15.74 -7.56
CA TYR A 53 6.33 -14.44 -7.61
C TYR A 53 6.46 -13.71 -6.27
N VAL A 54 6.56 -12.39 -6.36
CA VAL A 54 6.53 -11.48 -5.21
C VAL A 54 5.45 -10.44 -5.47
N VAL A 55 4.66 -10.11 -4.45
CA VAL A 55 3.75 -8.97 -4.53
C VAL A 55 4.38 -7.77 -3.86
N THR A 56 4.36 -6.63 -4.54
CA THR A 56 4.83 -5.37 -3.98
C THR A 56 3.71 -4.34 -3.98
N CYS A 57 3.72 -3.44 -2.99
CA CYS A 57 2.84 -2.27 -2.92
C CYS A 57 3.72 -1.02 -2.83
N ASN A 58 3.57 -0.08 -3.76
CA ASN A 58 4.40 1.14 -3.85
C ASN A 58 5.92 0.85 -3.81
N GLY A 59 6.36 -0.24 -4.43
CA GLY A 59 7.75 -0.67 -4.43
C GLY A 59 8.23 -1.28 -3.11
N VAL A 60 7.34 -1.67 -2.20
CA VAL A 60 7.67 -2.41 -0.98
C VAL A 60 7.12 -3.82 -1.06
N LYS A 61 7.94 -4.84 -0.79
CA LYS A 61 7.50 -6.24 -0.72
C LYS A 61 6.44 -6.39 0.36
N VAL A 62 5.30 -6.98 -0.03
CA VAL A 62 4.23 -7.32 0.90
C VAL A 62 4.56 -8.64 1.57
N ASN A 63 4.47 -8.67 2.91
CA ASN A 63 4.75 -9.86 3.71
C ASN A 63 3.51 -10.76 3.71
N LEU A 64 3.37 -11.53 2.63
CA LEU A 64 2.29 -12.48 2.43
C LEU A 64 2.37 -13.63 3.44
N LYS A 65 1.22 -14.02 4.00
CA LYS A 65 1.07 -15.18 4.87
C LYS A 65 0.20 -16.23 4.19
N ALA A 66 0.72 -17.45 4.10
CA ALA A 66 -0.04 -18.59 3.57
C ALA A 66 -1.28 -18.88 4.43
N THR A 67 -2.41 -19.19 3.78
CA THR A 67 -3.61 -19.69 4.45
C THR A 67 -3.59 -21.22 4.51
N SER A 68 -4.68 -21.83 5.01
CA SER A 68 -4.85 -23.29 4.95
C SER A 68 -5.10 -23.81 3.53
N VAL A 69 -5.41 -22.93 2.57
CA VAL A 69 -5.67 -23.29 1.18
C VAL A 69 -4.36 -23.16 0.38
N LYS A 70 -3.97 -24.22 -0.33
CA LYS A 70 -2.72 -24.24 -1.10
C LYS A 70 -2.76 -23.18 -2.20
N GLY A 71 -1.69 -22.37 -2.27
CA GLY A 71 -1.57 -21.30 -3.27
C GLY A 71 -2.40 -20.06 -2.95
N GLU A 72 -2.99 -19.97 -1.75
CA GLU A 72 -3.68 -18.78 -1.25
C GLU A 72 -2.88 -18.11 -0.14
N PHE A 73 -2.78 -16.79 -0.24
CA PHE A 73 -2.01 -15.96 0.68
C PHE A 73 -2.78 -14.68 1.01
N VAL A 74 -2.56 -14.17 2.22
CA VAL A 74 -3.16 -12.92 2.71
C VAL A 74 -2.12 -12.05 3.40
N ALA A 75 -2.31 -10.74 3.34
CA ALA A 75 -1.56 -9.78 4.16
C ALA A 75 -2.37 -8.50 4.39
N GLY A 76 -2.07 -7.80 5.48
CA GLY A 76 -2.50 -6.42 5.68
C GLY A 76 -1.46 -5.45 5.11
N ILE A 77 -1.90 -4.38 4.48
CA ILE A 77 -1.07 -3.22 4.16
C ILE A 77 -1.65 -2.04 4.94
N ARG A 78 -0.86 -1.51 5.87
CA ARG A 78 -1.15 -0.25 6.55
C ARG A 78 -0.47 0.88 5.80
N TYR A 79 -1.19 1.96 5.56
CA TYR A 79 -0.71 3.09 4.77
C TYR A 79 -1.30 4.40 5.27
N LYS A 80 -0.62 5.51 4.99
CA LYS A 80 -1.15 6.85 5.28
C LYS A 80 -2.07 7.29 4.13
N ALA A 81 -3.35 7.39 4.41
CA ALA A 81 -4.41 7.65 3.44
C ALA A 81 -4.55 9.15 3.10
N TRP A 82 -4.30 10.03 4.06
CA TRP A 82 -4.35 11.49 3.91
C TRP A 82 -3.53 12.17 5.01
N ASP A 83 -3.37 13.49 4.93
CA ASP A 83 -2.44 14.25 5.78
C ASP A 83 -3.14 15.38 6.54
N PRO A 84 -3.89 15.08 7.61
CA PRO A 84 -4.42 16.09 8.50
C PRO A 84 -3.28 16.75 9.29
N TYR A 85 -3.38 18.07 9.52
CA TYR A 85 -2.36 18.87 10.21
C TYR A 85 -2.05 18.36 11.63
N SER A 86 -3.04 17.77 12.29
CA SER A 86 -2.97 17.21 13.64
C SER A 86 -2.75 15.69 13.65
N ALA A 87 -2.32 15.07 12.54
CA ALA A 87 -1.97 13.64 12.53
C ALA A 87 -0.85 13.31 13.53
N LEU A 88 -0.78 12.06 14.00
CA LEU A 88 0.31 11.61 14.87
C LEU A 88 1.69 11.73 14.20
N HIS A 89 1.73 11.56 12.87
CA HIS A 89 2.95 11.64 12.07
C HIS A 89 2.78 12.60 10.89
N PRO A 90 2.77 13.93 11.12
CA PRO A 90 2.48 14.92 10.07
C PRO A 90 3.62 15.07 9.06
N THR A 91 4.84 14.61 9.38
CA THR A 91 6.00 14.69 8.47
C THR A 91 6.07 13.54 7.45
N ILE A 92 5.27 12.49 7.62
CA ILE A 92 5.21 11.36 6.69
C ILE A 92 4.20 11.69 5.59
N GLY A 93 4.59 11.56 4.32
CA GLY A 93 3.69 11.81 3.19
C GLY A 93 2.56 10.79 3.03
N VAL A 94 1.59 11.13 2.18
CA VAL A 94 0.46 10.25 1.83
C VAL A 94 0.92 9.14 0.87
N ASP A 95 0.40 7.92 1.05
CA ASP A 95 0.75 6.73 0.27
C ASP A 95 -0.18 6.48 -0.94
N SER A 96 -1.12 7.39 -1.23
CA SER A 96 -2.07 7.25 -2.32
C SER A 96 -1.51 7.79 -3.65
N PRO A 97 -1.67 7.08 -4.78
CA PRO A 97 -2.33 5.79 -4.91
C PRO A 97 -1.46 4.61 -4.44
N LEU A 98 -2.10 3.52 -4.04
CA LEU A 98 -1.46 2.24 -3.77
C LEU A 98 -1.34 1.44 -5.08
N VAL A 99 -0.12 1.26 -5.55
CA VAL A 99 0.20 0.50 -6.76
C VAL A 99 0.69 -0.89 -6.36
N PHE A 100 -0.11 -1.90 -6.68
CA PHE A 100 0.20 -3.30 -6.46
C PHE A 100 0.79 -3.89 -7.73
N ASP A 101 1.91 -4.58 -7.59
CA ASP A 101 2.66 -5.22 -8.68
C ASP A 101 2.91 -6.69 -8.35
N ILE A 102 2.71 -7.58 -9.32
CA ILE A 102 3.19 -8.97 -9.26
C ILE A 102 4.52 -9.03 -10.01
N VAL A 103 5.58 -9.25 -9.26
CA VAL A 103 6.94 -9.36 -9.76
C VAL A 103 7.28 -10.83 -9.99
N ASP A 104 7.65 -11.17 -11.23
CA ASP A 104 8.26 -12.46 -11.55
C ASP A 104 9.76 -12.37 -11.28
N THR A 105 10.23 -13.04 -10.23
CA THR A 105 11.64 -12.99 -9.80
C THR A 105 12.58 -13.68 -10.78
N TRP A 106 12.08 -14.65 -11.56
CA TRP A 106 12.88 -15.39 -12.52
C TRP A 106 13.11 -14.57 -13.79
N ASN A 107 12.06 -13.91 -14.28
CA ASN A 107 12.09 -13.05 -15.46
C ASN A 107 12.45 -11.60 -15.16
N LYS A 108 12.60 -11.24 -13.88
CA LYS A 108 12.99 -9.89 -13.44
C LYS A 108 12.10 -8.79 -14.02
N ARG A 109 10.79 -9.01 -13.99
CA ARG A 109 9.80 -8.04 -14.51
C ARG A 109 8.48 -8.09 -13.75
N SER A 110 7.78 -6.96 -13.71
CA SER A 110 6.38 -6.94 -13.27
C SER A 110 5.54 -7.54 -14.39
N ILE A 111 4.73 -8.54 -14.06
CA ILE A 111 3.85 -9.23 -15.03
C ILE A 111 2.45 -8.61 -15.09
N GLY A 112 2.12 -7.73 -14.14
CA GLY A 112 0.84 -7.06 -14.03
C GLY A 112 0.55 -6.65 -12.60
N GLY A 113 -0.59 -5.99 -12.40
CA GLY A 113 -0.93 -5.44 -11.10
C GLY A 113 -2.23 -4.65 -11.12
N CYS A 114 -2.49 -3.90 -10.06
CA CYS A 114 -3.66 -3.02 -9.95
C CYS A 114 -3.32 -1.78 -9.13
N THR A 115 -4.11 -0.73 -9.28
CA THR A 115 -3.96 0.51 -8.54
C THR A 115 -5.21 0.80 -7.74
N TYR A 116 -5.04 1.12 -6.46
CA TYR A 116 -6.11 1.55 -5.58
C TYR A 116 -5.88 3.01 -5.17
N PHE A 117 -6.94 3.81 -5.26
CA PHE A 117 -6.96 5.20 -4.86
C PHE A 117 -7.75 5.34 -3.57
N VAL A 118 -7.24 6.12 -2.61
CA VAL A 118 -7.96 6.39 -1.36
C VAL A 118 -9.21 7.24 -1.63
N SER A 119 -9.06 8.25 -2.48
CA SER A 119 -10.12 9.15 -2.93
C SER A 119 -10.33 9.02 -4.44
N HIS A 120 -11.23 9.83 -5.01
CA HIS A 120 -11.44 9.81 -6.46
C HIS A 120 -10.14 10.17 -7.19
N PRO A 121 -9.72 9.44 -8.24
CA PRO A 121 -8.44 9.68 -8.95
C PRO A 121 -8.27 11.12 -9.46
N GLY A 122 -9.37 11.81 -9.79
CA GLY A 122 -9.37 13.22 -10.17
C GLY A 122 -9.28 14.23 -9.02
N GLY A 123 -8.96 13.80 -7.79
CA GLY A 123 -8.85 14.67 -6.62
C GLY A 123 -10.18 15.22 -6.10
N ARG A 124 -11.31 14.65 -6.52
CA ARG A 124 -12.65 15.09 -6.10
C ARG A 124 -12.97 14.56 -4.70
N SER A 125 -13.32 15.48 -3.81
CA SER A 125 -14.14 15.18 -2.63
C SER A 125 -15.60 15.31 -3.01
N TYR A 126 -16.46 14.46 -2.43
CA TYR A 126 -17.90 14.56 -2.64
C TYR A 126 -18.51 15.30 -1.45
N ASP A 127 -19.11 16.47 -1.68
CA ASP A 127 -19.77 17.25 -0.62
C ASP A 127 -21.13 16.65 -0.21
N VAL A 128 -21.72 15.85 -1.09
CA VAL A 128 -23.05 15.25 -0.90
C VAL A 128 -22.97 13.74 -0.75
N HIS A 129 -23.86 13.23 0.10
CA HIS A 129 -24.13 11.80 0.19
C HIS A 129 -24.57 11.24 -1.16
N PRO A 130 -24.27 9.96 -1.45
CA PRO A 130 -24.75 9.35 -2.68
C PRO A 130 -26.28 9.32 -2.70
N VAL A 131 -26.89 9.69 -3.82
CA VAL A 131 -28.35 9.74 -3.99
C VAL A 131 -28.98 8.35 -3.96
N ASN A 132 -28.20 7.31 -4.31
CA ASN A 132 -28.64 5.91 -4.28
C ASN A 132 -27.47 4.93 -4.14
N SER A 133 -27.79 3.63 -4.06
CA SER A 133 -26.81 2.54 -3.95
C SER A 133 -25.89 2.44 -5.17
N TYR A 134 -26.40 2.67 -6.38
CA TYR A 134 -25.63 2.63 -7.62
C TYR A 134 -24.58 3.73 -7.70
N GLU A 135 -24.91 4.94 -7.26
CA GLU A 135 -23.93 6.04 -7.19
C GLU A 135 -22.86 5.73 -6.14
N ALA A 136 -23.26 5.23 -4.96
CA ALA A 136 -22.31 4.82 -3.92
C ALA A 136 -21.36 3.73 -4.42
N GLU A 137 -21.87 2.77 -5.19
CA GLU A 137 -21.09 1.70 -5.81
C GLU A 137 -20.17 2.23 -6.91
N SER A 138 -20.65 3.09 -7.80
CA SER A 138 -19.83 3.75 -8.82
C SER A 138 -18.67 4.53 -8.21
N ARG A 139 -18.93 5.29 -7.13
CA ARG A 139 -17.89 5.99 -6.35
C ARG A 139 -16.83 5.02 -5.80
N ARG A 140 -17.22 3.81 -5.36
CA ARG A 140 -16.27 2.77 -4.91
C ARG A 140 -15.49 2.15 -6.06
N ILE A 141 -16.14 1.81 -7.17
CA ILE A 141 -15.51 1.20 -8.35
C ILE A 141 -14.44 2.12 -8.94
N ASN A 142 -14.72 3.43 -9.02
CA ASN A 142 -13.78 4.42 -9.56
C ASN A 142 -12.45 4.51 -8.79
N ARG A 143 -12.37 3.97 -7.57
CA ARG A 143 -11.15 3.93 -6.76
C ARG A 143 -10.26 2.72 -7.05
N PHE A 144 -10.68 1.79 -7.89
CA PHE A 144 -9.92 0.58 -8.21
C PHE A 144 -9.70 0.48 -9.72
N TRP A 145 -8.43 0.46 -10.15
CA TRP A 145 -8.03 0.28 -11.53
C TRP A 145 -7.31 -1.05 -11.70
N GLU A 146 -7.71 -1.82 -12.70
CA GLU A 146 -7.08 -3.10 -13.08
C GLU A 146 -5.77 -2.93 -13.88
N SER A 147 -5.36 -1.68 -14.09
CA SER A 147 -4.13 -1.27 -14.77
C SER A 147 -3.36 -0.26 -13.91
N GLY A 148 -2.18 0.16 -14.36
CA GLY A 148 -1.35 1.14 -13.63
C GLY A 148 -0.24 0.51 -12.78
N HIS A 149 0.05 -0.77 -13.02
CA HIS A 149 1.21 -1.46 -12.45
C HIS A 149 2.53 -0.86 -13.00
N THR A 150 3.60 -1.02 -12.25
CA THR A 150 4.90 -0.43 -12.60
C THR A 150 5.54 -1.20 -13.76
N GLN A 151 5.83 -0.49 -14.84
CA GLN A 151 6.54 -1.05 -16.01
C GLN A 151 8.04 -0.78 -15.93
N GLY A 152 8.84 -1.77 -16.27
CA GLY A 152 10.29 -1.65 -16.32
C GLY A 152 10.99 -2.99 -16.08
N GLU A 153 12.30 -2.98 -16.31
CA GLU A 153 13.17 -4.09 -15.90
C GLU A 153 13.39 -4.01 -14.39
N ILE A 154 13.27 -5.14 -13.70
CA ILE A 154 13.39 -5.21 -12.24
C ILE A 154 14.78 -5.68 -11.90
N ASP A 155 15.55 -4.85 -11.20
CA ASP A 155 16.74 -5.35 -10.53
C ASP A 155 16.31 -5.81 -9.13
N PRO A 156 16.38 -7.12 -8.82
CA PRO A 156 16.08 -7.63 -7.49
C PRO A 156 17.24 -7.30 -6.53
N ILE A 157 17.61 -6.03 -6.44
CA ILE A 157 18.51 -5.56 -5.38
C ILE A 157 17.64 -5.52 -4.13
N LYS A 158 17.84 -6.51 -3.26
CA LYS A 158 17.23 -6.59 -1.94
C LYS A 158 17.86 -5.49 -1.07
N GLU A 159 17.32 -4.28 -1.15
CA GLU A 159 17.63 -3.25 -0.16
C GLU A 159 16.78 -3.55 1.08
N THR A 160 17.36 -4.30 2.01
CA THR A 160 16.81 -4.42 3.36
C THR A 160 17.01 -3.07 4.04
N ILE A 161 15.92 -2.40 4.42
CA ILE A 161 16.03 -1.16 5.20
C ILE A 161 16.47 -1.57 6.62
N THR A 162 17.73 -1.32 6.95
CA THR A 162 18.26 -1.38 8.32
C THR A 162 18.31 0.03 8.88
N ASP A 163 17.93 0.22 10.15
CA ASP A 163 17.89 1.53 10.86
C ASP A 163 19.28 2.14 11.14
N ASP A 164 20.31 1.81 10.34
CA ASP A 164 21.66 2.33 10.51
C ASP A 164 21.80 3.69 9.80
N ASN A 165 21.79 4.76 10.59
CA ASN A 165 22.03 6.16 10.18
C ASN A 165 23.48 6.37 9.69
N THR A 166 23.86 5.80 8.55
CA THR A 166 25.10 6.13 7.84
C THR A 166 24.80 6.46 6.39
N SER A 167 24.48 7.72 6.14
CA SER A 167 24.25 8.24 4.79
C SER A 167 25.58 8.34 4.03
N SER A 168 25.83 7.42 3.10
CA SER A 168 26.90 7.56 2.11
C SER A 168 26.32 8.15 0.82
N ILE A 169 26.76 9.36 0.45
CA ILE A 169 26.37 10.01 -0.80
C ILE A 169 27.13 9.33 -1.94
N THR A 170 26.43 8.52 -2.74
CA THR A 170 27.00 7.91 -3.95
C THR A 170 26.23 8.39 -5.17
N VAL A 171 26.93 8.97 -6.14
CA VAL A 171 26.34 9.48 -7.39
C VAL A 171 26.17 8.33 -8.39
N LYS A 172 24.93 7.94 -8.70
CA LYS A 172 24.63 6.94 -9.75
C LYS A 172 24.48 7.61 -11.13
N LYS A 173 25.19 7.10 -12.14
CA LYS A 173 25.03 7.49 -13.56
C LYS A 173 23.61 7.17 -14.05
N LYS A 174 22.94 8.15 -14.65
CA LYS A 174 21.55 8.06 -15.11
C LYS A 174 21.46 7.28 -16.43
N GLY A 175 21.35 5.95 -16.32
CA GLY A 175 20.97 5.08 -17.43
C GLY A 175 19.47 5.18 -17.74
N SER A 176 19.11 5.05 -19.01
CA SER A 176 17.78 5.31 -19.59
C SER A 176 16.71 4.26 -19.30
N SER A 177 17.00 3.13 -18.64
CA SER A 177 15.96 2.17 -18.25
C SER A 177 15.41 2.53 -16.88
N LYS A 178 14.09 2.72 -16.77
CA LYS A 178 13.40 2.78 -15.47
C LYS A 178 13.56 1.41 -14.81
N LYS A 179 14.62 1.27 -14.01
CA LYS A 179 14.85 0.10 -13.17
C LYS A 179 13.89 0.18 -12.00
N PHE A 180 12.96 -0.76 -11.91
CA PHE A 180 12.07 -0.87 -10.76
C PHE A 180 12.75 -1.75 -9.72
N ASN A 181 13.12 -1.15 -8.60
CA ASN A 181 13.65 -1.88 -7.45
C ASN A 181 12.56 -1.87 -6.38
N TYR A 182 12.36 -3.01 -5.72
CA TYR A 182 11.49 -3.08 -4.55
C TYR A 182 12.30 -3.30 -3.28
N LYS A 183 11.85 -2.71 -2.18
CA LYS A 183 12.46 -2.81 -0.85
C LYS A 183 11.80 -3.90 -0.03
N GLU A 184 12.54 -4.48 0.91
CA GLU A 184 12.01 -5.42 1.89
C GLU A 184 12.08 -4.81 3.29
N LEU A 185 10.93 -4.72 3.96
CA LEU A 185 10.85 -4.21 5.32
C LEU A 185 11.05 -5.35 6.32
N PRO A 186 11.73 -5.10 7.45
CA PRO A 186 11.81 -6.08 8.53
C PRO A 186 10.40 -6.40 9.05
N VAL A 187 10.16 -7.67 9.34
CA VAL A 187 8.88 -8.13 9.88
C VAL A 187 8.70 -7.56 11.30
N ASN A 188 7.62 -6.83 11.53
CA ASN A 188 7.29 -6.33 12.87
C ASN A 188 6.77 -7.49 13.73
N PHE A 189 7.36 -7.69 14.90
CA PHE A 189 6.94 -8.72 15.84
C PHE A 189 5.48 -8.54 16.33
N GLU A 190 5.05 -7.31 16.58
CA GLU A 190 3.68 -7.02 17.04
C GLU A 190 2.63 -7.20 15.94
N PHE A 191 3.01 -6.93 14.69
CA PHE A 191 2.13 -6.98 13.52
C PHE A 191 2.77 -7.81 12.40
N PRO A 192 2.95 -9.13 12.59
CA PRO A 192 3.73 -9.97 11.68
C PRO A 192 3.11 -10.11 10.28
N ASN A 193 1.79 -9.95 10.19
CA ASN A 193 1.03 -10.07 8.93
C ASN A 193 0.65 -8.71 8.33
N THR A 194 1.25 -7.60 8.79
CA THR A 194 0.97 -6.26 8.28
C THR A 194 2.24 -5.58 7.78
N THR A 195 2.26 -5.22 6.50
CA THR A 195 3.29 -4.37 5.90
C THR A 195 2.89 -2.91 6.13
N ASP A 196 3.71 -2.15 6.85
CA ASP A 196 3.47 -0.73 7.16
C ASP A 196 4.27 0.17 6.21
N LEU A 197 3.59 0.78 5.23
CA LEU A 197 4.22 1.60 4.19
C LEU A 197 4.86 2.89 4.72
N ARG A 198 4.54 3.29 5.95
CA ARG A 198 5.14 4.48 6.58
C ARG A 198 6.63 4.32 6.89
N LYS A 199 7.13 3.08 6.89
CA LYS A 199 8.52 2.73 7.22
C LYS A 199 9.43 2.54 5.98
N LYS A 200 8.94 2.89 4.78
CA LYS A 200 9.61 2.65 3.49
C LYS A 200 10.80 3.58 3.18
#